data_AF-A0AA87ATX5-F1
#
_entry.id   AF-A0AA87ATX5-F1
#
_cell.length_a   1.000
_cell.length_b   1.000
_cell.length_c   1.000
_cell.angle_alpha   90.00
_cell.angle_beta   90.00
_cell.angle_gamma   90.00
#
_symmetry.space_group_name_H-M   'P 1'
#
loop_
_entity.id
_entity.type
_entity.pdbx_description
1 polymer ?
#
loop_
_entity_poly.entity_id
_entity_poly.type
_entity_poly.pdbx_seq_one_letter_code
_entity_poly.pdbx_strand_id
1 'polypeptide(L)'
;GEIFRYRNIDRTGYKQYKSDDKNEKKIVRRHINADYYDEARLRRISKEGKLLYKRRKETIERSFADSKQNHGYRYAQYRGKAKVQSYAWLSCCVQNMKTIALREV
;
A
#
# COMPACT_ATOMS: atom_id res chain seq x y z
N GLY A 1 -31.35 2.29 -12.31
CA GLY A 1 -29.97 1.91 -12.66
C GLY A 1 -30.01 0.54 -13.30
N GLU A 2 -29.18 0.30 -14.31
CA GLU A 2 -29.07 -0.99 -15.00
C GLU A 2 -28.43 -2.03 -14.07
N ILE A 3 -28.99 -3.25 -14.02
CA ILE A 3 -28.53 -4.31 -13.13
C ILE A 3 -27.42 -5.11 -13.83
N PHE A 4 -26.28 -5.24 -13.15
CA PHE A 4 -25.15 -6.06 -13.62
C PHE A 4 -25.02 -7.32 -12.77
N ARG A 5 -25.15 -8.48 -13.39
CA ARG A 5 -25.04 -9.78 -12.71
C ARG A 5 -23.63 -10.33 -12.80
N TYR A 6 -23.14 -10.89 -11.69
CA TYR A 6 -21.86 -11.59 -11.64
C TYR A 6 -21.89 -12.83 -12.54
N ARG A 7 -20.80 -13.08 -13.26
CA ARG A 7 -20.65 -14.26 -14.14
C ARG A 7 -19.51 -15.16 -13.71
N ASN A 8 -18.30 -14.64 -13.64
CA ASN A 8 -17.10 -15.41 -13.34
C ASN A 8 -15.96 -14.51 -12.87
N ILE A 9 -14.83 -15.14 -12.54
CA ILE A 9 -13.52 -14.50 -12.38
C ILE A 9 -12.65 -14.95 -13.54
N ASP A 10 -11.98 -14.00 -14.21
CA ASP A 10 -11.04 -14.33 -15.29
C ASP A 10 -9.69 -14.83 -14.76
N ARG A 11 -8.85 -15.36 -15.65
CA ARG A 11 -7.51 -15.86 -15.32
C ARG A 11 -6.57 -14.79 -14.75
N THR A 12 -6.92 -13.51 -14.89
CA THR A 12 -6.13 -12.38 -14.38
C THR A 12 -6.67 -11.84 -13.06
N GLY A 13 -7.69 -12.48 -12.47
CA GLY A 13 -8.20 -12.16 -11.13
C GLY A 13 -9.26 -11.07 -11.09
N TYR A 14 -9.97 -10.81 -12.19
CA TYR A 14 -11.06 -9.85 -12.25
C TYR A 14 -12.42 -10.54 -12.26
N LYS A 15 -13.30 -10.14 -11.35
CA LYS A 15 -14.73 -10.45 -11.37
C LYS A 15 -15.38 -9.76 -12.58
N GLN A 16 -16.06 -10.52 -13.41
CA GLN A 16 -16.81 -10.01 -14.56
C GLN A 16 -18.29 -9.94 -14.24
N TYR A 17 -18.89 -8.80 -14.55
CA TYR A 17 -20.31 -8.55 -14.44
C TYR A 17 -20.87 -8.15 -15.80
N LYS A 18 -22.04 -8.68 -16.15
CA LYS A 18 -22.71 -8.38 -17.41
C LYS A 18 -24.08 -7.76 -17.17
N SER A 19 -24.45 -6.83 -18.04
CA SER A 19 -25.81 -6.27 -18.06
C SER A 19 -26.85 -7.37 -18.28
N ASP A 20 -27.99 -7.23 -17.62
CA ASP A 20 -29.15 -8.12 -17.72
C ASP A 20 -30.05 -7.83 -18.94
N ASP A 21 -29.61 -6.92 -19.83
CA ASP A 21 -30.30 -6.64 -21.08
C ASP A 21 -30.21 -7.82 -22.06
N LYS A 22 -31.21 -7.97 -22.94
CA LYS A 22 -31.30 -9.05 -23.96
C LYS A 22 -30.03 -9.26 -24.78
N ASN A 23 -29.19 -8.24 -24.94
CA ASN A 23 -27.97 -8.32 -25.75
C ASN A 23 -26.67 -8.45 -24.93
N GLU A 24 -26.72 -8.41 -23.58
CA GLU A 24 -25.56 -8.47 -22.66
C GLU A 24 -24.34 -7.62 -23.09
N LYS A 25 -24.55 -6.49 -23.79
CA LYS A 25 -23.46 -5.77 -24.50
C LYS A 25 -22.44 -5.14 -23.55
N LYS A 26 -22.87 -4.78 -22.34
CA LYS A 26 -22.03 -4.07 -21.36
C LYS A 26 -21.40 -5.07 -20.40
N ILE A 27 -20.08 -4.96 -20.27
CA ILE A 27 -19.29 -5.77 -19.36
C ILE A 27 -18.55 -4.83 -18.41
N VAL A 28 -18.72 -5.04 -17.12
CA VAL A 28 -17.97 -4.37 -16.06
C VAL A 28 -16.97 -5.37 -15.49
N ARG A 29 -15.71 -4.95 -15.39
CA ARG A 29 -14.63 -5.75 -14.79
C ARG A 29 -14.19 -5.09 -13.49
N ARG A 30 -14.12 -5.86 -12.41
CA ARG A 30 -13.68 -5.38 -11.10
C ARG A 30 -12.67 -6.35 -10.52
N HIS A 31 -11.51 -5.86 -10.10
CA HIS A 31 -10.47 -6.71 -9.51
C HIS A 31 -10.99 -7.41 -8.26
N ILE A 32 -10.54 -8.64 -7.97
CA ILE A 32 -11.03 -9.42 -6.83
C ILE A 32 -10.87 -8.70 -5.48
N ASN A 33 -9.79 -7.94 -5.32
CA ASN A 33 -9.48 -7.13 -4.14
C ASN A 33 -9.97 -5.67 -4.23
N ALA A 34 -10.80 -5.32 -5.22
CA ALA A 34 -11.25 -3.95 -5.40
C ALA A 34 -11.97 -3.39 -4.16
N ASP A 35 -12.75 -4.24 -3.46
CA ASP A 35 -13.45 -3.84 -2.25
C ASP A 35 -12.46 -3.33 -1.18
N TYR A 36 -11.35 -4.04 -0.95
CA TYR A 36 -10.30 -3.59 -0.03
C TYR A 36 -9.64 -2.28 -0.46
N TYR A 37 -9.40 -2.10 -1.76
CA TYR A 37 -8.83 -0.85 -2.27
C TYR A 37 -9.80 0.32 -2.13
N ASP A 38 -11.10 0.08 -2.30
CA ASP A 38 -12.14 1.10 -2.14
C ASP A 38 -12.26 1.51 -0.68
N GLU A 39 -12.25 0.55 0.26
CA GLU A 39 -12.18 0.87 1.69
C GLU A 39 -10.91 1.65 2.06
N ALA A 40 -9.74 1.23 1.57
CA ALA A 40 -8.49 1.93 1.80
C ALA A 40 -8.52 3.35 1.22
N ARG A 41 -9.16 3.55 0.06
CA ARG A 41 -9.38 4.87 -0.54
C ARG A 41 -10.29 5.73 0.34
N LEU A 42 -11.40 5.20 0.84
CA LEU A 42 -12.31 5.90 1.75
C LEU A 42 -11.59 6.33 3.03
N ARG A 43 -10.82 5.41 3.65
CA ARG A 43 -9.97 5.72 4.81
C ARG A 43 -8.98 6.83 4.50
N ARG A 44 -8.32 6.82 3.34
CA ARG A 44 -7.38 7.87 2.92
C ARG A 44 -8.03 9.25 2.73
N ILE A 45 -9.24 9.30 2.15
CA ILE A 45 -9.94 10.55 1.85
C ILE A 45 -10.59 11.17 3.10
N SER A 46 -10.88 10.35 4.12
CA SER A 46 -11.40 10.80 5.41
C SER A 46 -10.56 11.93 6.03
N LYS A 47 -11.16 12.71 6.93
CA LYS A 47 -10.47 13.81 7.64
C LYS A 47 -9.25 13.29 8.40
N GLU A 48 -9.41 12.18 9.10
CA GLU A 48 -8.33 11.50 9.84
C GLU A 48 -7.21 11.01 8.91
N GLY A 49 -7.59 10.38 7.79
CA GLY A 49 -6.63 9.90 6.79
C GLY A 49 -5.79 11.03 6.20
N LYS A 50 -6.39 12.19 5.93
CA LYS A 50 -5.67 13.39 5.47
C LYS A 50 -4.70 13.92 6.53
N LEU A 51 -5.10 13.93 7.80
CA LEU A 51 -4.24 14.36 8.91
C LEU A 51 -3.04 13.41 9.09
N LEU A 52 -3.29 12.09 9.11
CA LEU A 52 -2.25 11.07 9.18
C LEU A 52 -1.31 11.16 7.97
N TYR A 53 -1.85 11.39 6.77
CA TYR A 53 -1.04 11.56 5.56
C TYR A 53 -0.09 12.77 5.65
N LYS A 54 -0.56 13.90 6.21
CA LYS A 54 0.29 15.07 6.46
C LYS A 54 1.43 14.71 7.43
N ARG A 55 1.11 14.08 8.57
CA ARG A 55 2.11 13.67 9.58
C ARG A 55 3.11 12.66 9.03
N ARG A 56 2.71 11.78 8.11
CA ARG A 56 3.58 10.77 7.48
C ARG A 56 4.70 11.42 6.67
N LYS A 57 4.43 12.50 5.95
CA LYS A 57 5.45 13.23 5.16
C LYS A 57 6.56 13.79 6.04
N GLU A 58 6.19 14.26 7.23
CA GLU A 58 7.14 14.87 8.16
C GLU A 58 7.93 13.81 8.94
N THR A 59 7.29 12.70 9.32
CA THR A 59 7.91 11.71 10.21
C THR A 59 8.49 10.53 9.42
N ILE A 60 7.60 9.72 8.86
CA ILE A 60 7.92 8.44 8.24
C ILE A 60 8.74 8.64 6.95
N GLU A 61 8.29 9.49 6.03
CA GLU A 61 8.99 9.70 4.75
C GLU A 61 10.39 10.31 4.95
N ARG A 62 10.56 11.15 5.99
CA ARG A 62 11.88 11.67 6.39
C ARG A 62 12.80 10.56 6.88
N SER A 63 12.32 9.66 7.75
CA SER A 63 13.09 8.49 8.21
C SER A 63 13.51 7.57 7.06
N PHE A 64 12.64 7.38 6.07
CA PHE A 64 12.96 6.61 4.87
C PHE A 64 13.98 7.33 3.98
N ALA A 65 13.89 8.65 3.84
CA ALA A 65 14.89 9.44 3.11
C ALA A 65 16.28 9.34 3.78
N ASP A 66 16.35 9.46 5.11
CA ASP A 66 17.59 9.28 5.87
C ASP A 66 18.15 7.87 5.72
N SER A 67 17.30 6.83 5.82
CA SER A 67 17.67 5.44 5.53
C SER A 67 18.33 5.30 4.16
N LYS A 68 17.71 5.92 3.15
CA LYS A 68 18.15 5.86 1.76
C LYS A 68 19.49 6.57 1.57
N GLN A 69 19.64 7.78 2.08
CA GLN A 69 20.84 8.59 1.90
C GLN A 69 22.01 8.10 2.75
N ASN A 70 21.78 7.89 4.05
CA ASN A 70 22.82 7.75 5.06
C ASN A 70 23.06 6.31 5.50
N HIS A 71 22.08 5.42 5.33
CA HIS A 71 22.17 4.02 5.79
C HIS A 71 22.22 3.01 4.64
N GLY A 72 22.56 3.44 3.43
CA GLY A 72 22.87 2.52 2.33
C GLY A 72 21.67 1.86 1.64
N TYR A 73 20.43 2.28 1.94
CA TYR A 73 19.23 1.68 1.34
C TYR A 73 19.06 1.94 -0.17
N ARG A 74 19.92 2.76 -0.79
CA ARG A 74 19.94 2.91 -2.25
C ARG A 74 20.33 1.63 -2.97
N TYR A 75 21.19 0.81 -2.35
CA TYR A 75 21.82 -0.34 -3.00
C TYR A 75 21.86 -1.54 -2.07
N ALA A 76 21.81 -2.74 -2.63
CA ALA A 76 22.06 -3.95 -1.88
C ALA A 76 23.57 -4.08 -1.61
N GLN A 77 24.01 -3.65 -0.42
CA GLN A 77 25.43 -3.69 -0.03
C GLN A 77 25.95 -5.10 0.27
N TYR A 78 25.06 -6.04 0.57
CA TYR A 78 25.40 -7.43 0.89
C TYR A 78 24.92 -8.39 -0.19
N ARG A 79 25.61 -9.54 -0.32
CA ARG A 79 25.20 -10.62 -1.22
C ARG A 79 24.16 -11.53 -0.55
N GLY A 80 23.05 -11.76 -1.23
CA GLY A 80 21.98 -12.65 -0.80
C GLY A 80 20.86 -11.96 -0.01
N LYS A 81 19.62 -12.38 -0.26
CA LYS A 81 18.39 -11.77 0.30
C LYS A 81 18.43 -11.70 1.83
N ALA A 82 18.84 -12.77 2.50
CA ALA A 82 18.86 -12.84 3.95
C ALA A 82 19.76 -11.78 4.59
N LYS A 83 20.97 -11.56 4.03
CA LYS A 83 21.92 -10.57 4.56
C LYS A 83 21.46 -9.13 4.33
N VAL A 84 20.96 -8.83 3.13
CA VAL A 84 20.38 -7.51 2.81
C VAL A 84 19.19 -7.20 3.73
N GLN A 85 18.33 -8.20 3.95
CA GLN A 85 17.16 -8.04 4.82
C GLN A 85 17.54 -7.86 6.29
N SER A 86 18.55 -8.59 6.78
CA SER A 86 19.06 -8.44 8.16
C SER A 86 19.60 -7.03 8.41
N TYR A 87 20.36 -6.48 7.46
CA TYR A 87 20.88 -5.12 7.57
C TYR A 87 19.76 -4.06 7.54
N ALA A 88 18.74 -4.27 6.69
CA ALA A 88 17.56 -3.41 6.67
C ALA A 88 16.83 -3.42 8.03
N TRP A 89 16.60 -4.60 8.61
CA TRP A 89 15.98 -4.69 9.93
C TRP A 89 16.80 -4.00 11.02
N LEU A 90 18.13 -4.16 11.01
CA LEU A 90 19.01 -3.47 11.94
C LEU A 90 18.87 -1.94 11.81
N SER A 91 18.88 -1.42 10.58
CA SER A 91 18.74 0.02 10.31
C SER A 91 17.40 0.57 10.81
N CYS A 92 16.30 -0.14 10.52
CA CYS A 92 14.98 0.21 11.03
C CYS A 92 14.90 0.15 12.57
N CYS A 93 15.50 -0.88 13.19
CA CYS A 93 15.54 -1.03 14.64
C CYS A 93 16.23 0.17 15.29
N VAL A 94 17.41 0.56 14.79
CA VAL A 94 18.15 1.72 15.30
C VAL A 94 17.36 3.03 15.14
N GLN A 95 16.69 3.24 14.01
CA GLN A 95 15.85 4.43 13.81
C GLN A 95 14.63 4.47 14.74
N ASN A 96 14.03 3.31 15.02
CA ASN A 96 12.95 3.22 16.00
C ASN A 96 13.47 3.52 17.42
N MET A 97 14.64 2.96 17.81
CA MET A 97 15.27 3.27 19.09
C MET A 97 15.58 4.77 19.22
N LYS A 98 16.14 5.39 18.19
CA LYS A 98 16.37 6.85 18.14
C LYS A 98 15.06 7.62 18.31
N THR A 99 14.00 7.19 17.62
CA THR A 99 12.69 7.85 17.71
C THR A 99 12.10 7.73 19.11
N ILE A 100 12.25 6.58 19.77
CA ILE A 100 11.81 6.37 21.15
C ILE A 100 12.60 7.26 22.11
N ALA A 101 13.93 7.30 21.97
CA ALA A 101 14.79 8.12 22.84
C ALA A 101 14.54 9.63 22.68
N LEU A 102 14.24 10.10 21.48
CA LEU A 102 13.96 11.53 21.20
C LEU A 102 12.50 11.93 21.43
N ARG A 103 11.59 10.95 21.53
CA ARG A 103 10.22 11.19 21.99
C ARG A 103 10.23 11.13 23.51
N GLU A 104 10.66 12.23 24.13
CA GLU A 104 10.32 12.44 25.54
C GLU A 104 8.79 12.45 25.69
N VAL A 105 8.33 11.89 26.82
CA VAL A 105 6.93 11.85 27.27
C VAL A 105 6.35 13.25 27.36
#